data_AF-A0A971V710-F1
#
_entry.id   AF-A0A971V710-F1
#
_cell.length_a   1.000
_cell.length_b   1.000
_cell.length_c   1.000
_cell.angle_alpha   90.00
_cell.angle_beta   90.00
_cell.angle_gamma   90.00
#
_symmetry.space_group_name_H-M   'P 1'
#
loop_
_entity.id
_entity.type
_entity.pdbx_description
1 polymer ?
#
loop_
_entity_poly.entity_id
_entity_poly.type
_entity_poly.pdbx_seq_one_letter_code
_entity_poly.pdbx_strand_id
1 'polypeptide(L)'
;MKKANKDSNNKKSEKSFLSNLFKRKNTISDEFIQGNDSNNHQVRHIENPVPFLSEIINPDGEYGATEDVKDKWGLDQGAANVRHKEHKALVNAIIALVVLISVIVSVFYVLPAILPGLFKGSGIELFIEREVNLEYTSPSFRIVIKPSVSVYELADVTSTRLTEVLYNEAVVQLDSNDGTPYILIRTSDGIVGYIERDSVDEDMSSIEPDLHEYRLIVSERSKSIMTHTSQGTLITKVMMNTVLYADVKRDGVYQVSLPNGDSGWIGSSGVVEVGIRDEIEELSTRYFVSSALSLVNAQYLENGITMNGLSVNGIVYVCSCVNGVPMPRTIEEQAEMGQEVEMEYDVVSGELIIESILPGDILFLRSPYSSEGDDEIYEMAICTDTGTLLMISDARTSIRLRTFTSNSDICGRILSVRRIFS
;
A
#
# COMPACT_ATOMS: atom_id res chain seq x y z
N MET A 1 -12.75 69.69 -25.60
CA MET A 1 -12.94 69.82 -27.07
C MET A 1 -12.01 68.82 -27.76
N LYS A 2 -12.58 67.97 -28.64
CA LYS A 2 -12.09 67.34 -29.91
C LYS A 2 -10.55 67.21 -30.11
N LYS A 3 -9.93 66.18 -30.70
CA LYS A 3 -10.26 64.97 -31.51
C LYS A 3 -8.89 64.24 -31.69
N ALA A 4 -8.74 62.93 -31.54
CA ALA A 4 -8.86 61.83 -32.53
C ALA A 4 -7.66 61.59 -33.49
N ASN A 5 -7.32 60.28 -33.64
CA ASN A 5 -6.60 59.53 -34.72
C ASN A 5 -5.05 59.47 -34.66
N LYS A 6 -4.34 58.36 -34.95
CA LYS A 6 -4.66 57.08 -35.66
C LYS A 6 -3.56 56.00 -35.46
N ASP A 7 -3.98 54.73 -35.46
CA ASP A 7 -3.36 53.42 -35.82
C ASP A 7 -1.84 53.25 -36.09
N SER A 8 -1.24 52.15 -35.57
CA SER A 8 -0.88 50.96 -36.40
C SER A 8 -0.16 49.84 -35.61
N ASN A 9 -0.54 48.59 -35.94
CA ASN A 9 0.22 47.32 -35.97
C ASN A 9 1.15 46.93 -34.80
N ASN A 10 0.90 45.78 -34.14
CA ASN A 10 1.36 44.46 -34.62
C ASN A 10 0.85 43.33 -33.69
N LYS A 11 0.24 42.30 -34.28
CA LYS A 11 -0.24 41.07 -33.62
C LYS A 11 0.28 39.92 -34.48
N LYS A 12 1.16 39.06 -33.95
CA LYS A 12 1.34 37.64 -34.33
C LYS A 12 2.65 37.08 -33.76
N SER A 13 2.54 36.08 -32.89
CA SER A 13 3.34 34.84 -32.90
C SER A 13 3.19 34.16 -31.54
N GLU A 14 2.56 32.98 -31.53
CA GLU A 14 2.59 31.89 -30.52
C GLU A 14 1.21 31.27 -30.29
N LYS A 15 0.62 30.77 -31.38
CA LYS A 15 -0.41 29.72 -31.35
C LYS A 15 -0.28 28.88 -32.61
N SER A 16 0.76 28.02 -32.66
CA SER A 16 0.91 27.05 -33.75
C SER A 16 1.68 25.79 -33.33
N PHE A 17 1.32 25.18 -32.19
CA PHE A 17 1.87 23.88 -31.80
C PHE A 17 0.82 22.81 -31.45
N LEU A 18 -0.48 23.11 -31.62
CA LEU A 18 -1.57 22.20 -31.24
C LEU A 18 -2.62 22.04 -32.35
N SER A 19 -2.22 21.65 -33.57
CA SER A 19 -3.21 21.42 -34.64
C SER A 19 -2.93 20.26 -35.61
N ASN A 20 -2.01 19.33 -35.31
CA ASN A 20 -1.63 18.28 -36.28
C ASN A 20 -1.80 16.82 -35.84
N LEU A 21 -2.63 16.50 -34.83
CA LEU A 21 -2.80 15.09 -34.41
C LEU A 21 -4.19 14.46 -34.56
N PHE A 22 -5.19 15.15 -35.10
CA PHE A 22 -6.52 14.56 -35.30
C PHE A 22 -7.06 14.83 -36.70
N LYS A 23 -6.71 13.96 -37.64
CA LYS A 23 -7.38 13.85 -38.95
C LYS A 23 -7.29 12.42 -39.50
N ARG A 24 -8.29 11.60 -39.22
CA ARG A 24 -8.81 10.64 -40.21
C ARG A 24 -10.28 10.36 -39.92
N LYS A 25 -11.11 10.85 -40.83
CA LYS A 25 -12.57 10.79 -40.80
C LYS A 25 -13.00 9.73 -41.82
N ASN A 26 -13.99 8.95 -41.43
CA ASN A 26 -14.81 8.10 -42.28
C ASN A 26 -15.30 8.84 -43.53
N THR A 27 -15.40 8.14 -44.65
CA THR A 27 -16.25 8.57 -45.77
C THR A 27 -16.87 7.33 -46.42
N ILE A 28 -18.19 7.27 -46.33
CA ILE A 28 -19.11 6.47 -47.14
C ILE A 28 -19.47 7.34 -48.34
N SER A 29 -19.53 6.77 -49.54
CA SER A 29 -20.31 7.30 -50.66
C SER A 29 -20.73 6.17 -51.61
N ASP A 30 -22.04 6.00 -51.73
CA ASP A 30 -22.73 5.28 -52.80
C ASP A 30 -22.60 6.03 -54.14
N GLU A 31 -22.43 5.32 -55.26
CA GLU A 31 -23.19 5.60 -56.49
C GLU A 31 -23.21 4.39 -57.44
N PHE A 32 -24.39 4.19 -58.05
CA PHE A 32 -24.85 3.11 -58.93
C PHE A 32 -24.26 3.16 -60.36
N ILE A 33 -24.22 2.01 -61.06
CA ILE A 33 -24.99 1.68 -62.30
C ILE A 33 -24.46 0.40 -63.01
N GLN A 34 -25.39 -0.56 -63.21
CA GLN A 34 -25.57 -1.59 -64.27
C GLN A 34 -24.48 -2.62 -64.64
N GLY A 35 -24.92 -3.89 -64.69
CA GLY A 35 -24.70 -4.76 -65.87
C GLY A 35 -24.12 -6.16 -65.61
N ASN A 36 -25.00 -7.17 -65.66
CA ASN A 36 -24.80 -8.57 -66.10
C ASN A 36 -23.36 -9.12 -66.21
N ASP A 37 -23.06 -10.21 -65.50
CA ASP A 37 -22.98 -11.54 -66.14
C ASP A 37 -22.67 -12.67 -65.15
N SER A 38 -23.24 -13.82 -65.49
CA SER A 38 -23.23 -15.14 -64.86
C SER A 38 -21.86 -15.71 -64.54
N ASN A 39 -21.73 -16.44 -63.42
CA ASN A 39 -21.30 -17.86 -63.42
C ASN A 39 -21.38 -18.51 -62.03
N ASN A 40 -22.41 -19.32 -61.84
CA ASN A 40 -22.62 -20.22 -60.73
C ASN A 40 -21.82 -21.51 -60.98
N HIS A 41 -20.90 -21.88 -60.08
CA HIS A 41 -20.19 -23.16 -60.14
C HIS A 41 -21.10 -24.27 -59.59
N GLN A 42 -21.82 -24.95 -60.48
CA GLN A 42 -22.44 -26.24 -60.21
C GLN A 42 -21.45 -27.38 -60.46
N VAL A 43 -21.28 -28.22 -59.44
CA VAL A 43 -20.51 -29.48 -59.46
C VAL A 43 -21.17 -30.44 -60.45
N ARG A 44 -20.41 -30.86 -61.47
CA ARG A 44 -20.86 -31.80 -62.51
C ARG A 44 -20.64 -33.25 -62.06
N HIS A 45 -21.73 -34.01 -61.98
CA HIS A 45 -21.72 -35.46 -62.08
C HIS A 45 -21.25 -35.86 -63.49
N ILE A 46 -20.22 -36.71 -63.56
CA ILE A 46 -19.79 -37.39 -64.78
C ILE A 46 -20.04 -38.88 -64.56
N GLU A 47 -21.11 -39.38 -65.17
CA GLU A 47 -21.24 -40.78 -65.53
C GLU A 47 -20.57 -40.96 -66.89
N ASN A 48 -19.78 -42.01 -67.06
CA ASN A 48 -19.64 -42.64 -68.36
C ASN A 48 -19.53 -44.17 -68.19
N PRO A 49 -20.31 -44.94 -68.96
CA PRO A 49 -20.51 -46.38 -68.79
C PRO A 49 -19.40 -47.19 -69.45
N VAL A 50 -19.06 -48.33 -68.84
CA VAL A 50 -18.23 -49.35 -69.49
C VAL A 50 -19.16 -50.43 -70.07
N PRO A 51 -19.07 -50.73 -71.38
CA PRO A 51 -19.97 -51.65 -72.07
C PRO A 51 -19.42 -53.08 -72.04
N PHE A 52 -20.15 -54.03 -71.45
CA PHE A 52 -19.96 -55.44 -71.77
C PHE A 52 -21.18 -56.28 -71.37
N LEU A 53 -22.28 -56.05 -72.08
CA LEU A 53 -23.41 -56.98 -72.16
C LEU A 53 -23.65 -57.27 -73.64
N SER A 54 -22.79 -58.10 -74.22
CA SER A 54 -22.99 -58.67 -75.55
C SER A 54 -22.20 -59.96 -75.70
N GLU A 55 -22.45 -60.90 -74.80
CA GLU A 55 -22.01 -62.31 -74.82
C GLU A 55 -22.61 -62.87 -73.51
N ILE A 56 -23.57 -63.79 -73.44
CA ILE A 56 -24.06 -64.83 -74.32
C ILE A 56 -25.52 -65.06 -73.88
N ILE A 57 -26.46 -64.83 -74.77
CA ILE A 57 -27.80 -65.41 -74.69
C ILE A 57 -27.64 -66.84 -75.18
N ASN A 58 -27.58 -67.80 -74.25
CA ASN A 58 -27.81 -69.21 -74.56
C ASN A 58 -29.27 -69.53 -74.21
N PRO A 59 -30.13 -69.83 -75.20
CA PRO A 59 -31.56 -70.00 -75.02
C PRO A 59 -31.96 -71.44 -74.65
N ASP A 60 -31.05 -72.24 -74.08
CA ASP A 60 -31.28 -73.65 -73.75
C ASP A 60 -30.56 -73.99 -72.43
N GLY A 61 -31.28 -73.84 -71.32
CA GLY A 61 -30.82 -74.26 -69.99
C GLY A 61 -32.01 -74.30 -69.04
N GLU A 62 -32.30 -75.47 -68.49
CA GLU A 62 -33.46 -75.75 -67.63
C GLU A 62 -33.53 -74.82 -66.41
N TYR A 63 -34.30 -73.73 -66.53
CA TYR A 63 -34.72 -72.91 -65.40
C TYR A 63 -35.73 -73.72 -64.56
N GLY A 64 -35.27 -74.32 -63.46
CA GLY A 64 -36.17 -74.98 -62.48
C GLY A 64 -35.68 -76.28 -61.85
N ALA A 65 -34.46 -76.74 -62.12
CA ALA A 65 -33.90 -77.86 -61.37
C ALA A 65 -33.45 -77.38 -59.98
N THR A 66 -33.95 -78.04 -58.92
CA THR A 66 -33.48 -77.83 -57.55
C THR A 66 -32.05 -78.33 -57.41
N GLU A 67 -31.07 -77.46 -57.63
CA GLU A 67 -29.68 -77.75 -57.27
C GLU A 67 -29.57 -77.77 -55.73
N ASP A 68 -29.23 -78.92 -55.17
CA ASP A 68 -28.98 -79.10 -53.74
C ASP A 68 -27.73 -78.30 -53.36
N VAL A 69 -27.91 -77.28 -52.51
CA VAL A 69 -26.93 -76.24 -52.18
C VAL A 69 -25.69 -76.80 -51.47
N LYS A 70 -25.70 -78.09 -51.12
CA LYS A 70 -24.65 -78.82 -50.42
C LYS A 70 -23.44 -79.16 -51.29
N ASP A 71 -23.62 -79.40 -52.59
CA ASP A 71 -22.56 -79.96 -53.44
C ASP A 71 -21.64 -78.90 -54.08
N LYS A 72 -22.06 -77.62 -54.08
CA LYS A 72 -21.27 -76.50 -54.65
C LYS A 72 -20.47 -75.71 -53.61
N TRP A 73 -20.81 -75.83 -52.33
CA TRP A 73 -20.25 -75.00 -51.26
C TRP A 73 -19.25 -75.70 -50.35
N GLY A 74 -18.88 -76.96 -50.61
CA GLY A 74 -17.76 -77.62 -49.92
C GLY A 74 -17.80 -77.47 -48.39
N LEU A 75 -19.01 -77.45 -47.81
CA LEU A 75 -19.20 -77.34 -46.37
C LEU A 75 -19.01 -78.72 -45.75
N ASP A 76 -17.75 -79.14 -45.69
CA ASP A 76 -17.33 -80.19 -44.78
C ASP A 76 -17.63 -79.71 -43.34
N GLN A 77 -18.50 -80.45 -42.65
CA GLN A 77 -18.80 -80.25 -41.24
C GLN A 77 -17.61 -80.59 -40.32
N GLY A 78 -16.42 -80.88 -40.88
CA GLY A 78 -15.17 -81.12 -40.17
C GLY A 78 -14.34 -79.87 -39.80
N ALA A 79 -14.68 -78.66 -40.24
CA ALA A 79 -13.86 -77.46 -40.01
C ALA A 79 -14.47 -76.40 -39.06
N ALA A 80 -15.58 -76.70 -38.37
CA ALA A 80 -16.27 -75.77 -37.46
C ALA A 80 -15.86 -75.88 -35.98
N ASN A 81 -14.62 -76.30 -35.71
CA ASN A 81 -14.07 -76.28 -34.35
C ASN A 81 -13.02 -75.17 -34.21
N VAL A 82 -13.46 -73.91 -34.15
CA VAL A 82 -12.64 -72.85 -33.53
C VAL A 82 -12.59 -73.15 -32.04
N ARG A 83 -11.53 -73.83 -31.64
CA ARG A 83 -11.16 -74.07 -30.25
C ARG A 83 -11.19 -72.73 -29.51
N HIS A 84 -12.19 -72.54 -28.64
CA HIS A 84 -12.41 -71.32 -27.85
C HIS A 84 -11.09 -70.82 -27.23
N LYS A 85 -10.66 -69.62 -27.63
CA LYS A 85 -9.54 -68.90 -27.00
C LYS A 85 -10.06 -67.98 -25.88
N GLU A 86 -11.14 -68.39 -25.19
CA GLU A 86 -11.79 -67.60 -24.14
C GLU A 86 -10.87 -67.29 -22.97
N HIS A 87 -9.90 -68.17 -22.69
CA HIS A 87 -8.93 -67.95 -21.62
C HIS A 87 -8.00 -66.74 -21.84
N LYS A 88 -7.76 -66.27 -23.08
CA LYS A 88 -6.88 -65.10 -23.29
C LYS A 88 -7.62 -63.76 -23.19
N ALA A 89 -8.89 -63.70 -23.60
CA ALA A 89 -9.68 -62.48 -23.52
C ALA A 89 -10.00 -62.10 -22.07
N LEU A 90 -10.37 -63.08 -21.24
CA LEU A 90 -10.64 -62.89 -19.81
C LEU A 90 -9.37 -62.49 -19.05
N VAL A 91 -8.23 -63.11 -19.36
CA VAL A 91 -6.93 -62.76 -18.77
C VAL A 91 -6.51 -61.34 -19.15
N ASN A 92 -6.67 -60.94 -20.42
CA ASN A 92 -6.33 -59.58 -20.85
C ASN A 92 -7.26 -58.51 -20.22
N ALA A 93 -8.54 -58.84 -20.01
CA ALA A 93 -9.48 -57.94 -19.31
C ALA A 93 -9.13 -57.79 -17.82
N ILE A 94 -8.72 -58.88 -17.15
CA ILE A 94 -8.24 -58.84 -15.76
C ILE A 94 -6.97 -58.00 -15.66
N ILE A 95 -6.03 -58.15 -16.60
CA ILE A 95 -4.80 -57.34 -16.64
C ILE A 95 -5.15 -55.85 -16.81
N ALA A 96 -6.07 -55.51 -17.71
CA ALA A 96 -6.50 -54.12 -17.90
C ALA A 96 -7.16 -53.52 -16.63
N LEU A 97 -7.98 -54.31 -15.92
CA LEU A 97 -8.60 -53.89 -14.66
C LEU A 97 -7.55 -53.68 -13.55
N VAL A 98 -6.56 -54.56 -13.45
CA VAL A 98 -5.47 -54.44 -12.48
C VAL A 98 -4.61 -53.20 -12.77
N VAL A 99 -4.33 -52.89 -14.04
CA VAL A 99 -3.62 -51.67 -14.42
C VAL A 99 -4.44 -50.42 -14.06
N LEU A 100 -5.74 -50.41 -14.33
CA LEU A 100 -6.62 -49.30 -13.96
C LEU A 100 -6.64 -49.06 -12.44
N ILE A 101 -6.80 -50.14 -11.66
CA ILE A 101 -6.77 -50.07 -10.19
C ILE A 101 -5.40 -49.60 -9.71
N SER A 102 -4.30 -50.07 -10.33
CA SER A 102 -2.95 -49.62 -10.01
C SER A 102 -2.75 -48.13 -10.27
N VAL A 103 -3.32 -47.58 -11.36
CA VAL A 103 -3.26 -46.14 -11.64
C VAL A 103 -4.06 -45.36 -10.60
N ILE A 104 -5.26 -45.82 -10.24
CA ILE A 104 -6.08 -45.18 -9.19
C ILE A 104 -5.35 -45.21 -7.84
N VAL A 105 -4.79 -46.35 -7.43
CA VAL A 105 -4.01 -46.45 -6.19
C VAL A 105 -2.77 -45.54 -6.25
N SER A 106 -2.09 -45.46 -7.40
CA SER A 106 -0.95 -44.58 -7.56
C SER A 106 -1.33 -43.10 -7.44
N VAL A 107 -2.44 -42.67 -8.06
CA VAL A 107 -2.86 -41.26 -8.05
C VAL A 107 -3.44 -40.86 -6.70
N PHE A 108 -4.23 -41.71 -6.07
CA PHE A 108 -4.97 -41.36 -4.85
C PHE A 108 -4.25 -41.73 -3.53
N TYR A 109 -3.29 -42.65 -3.55
CA TYR A 109 -2.58 -43.07 -2.33
C TYR A 109 -1.07 -42.82 -2.40
N VAL A 110 -0.42 -43.14 -3.53
CA VAL A 110 1.04 -42.99 -3.65
C VAL A 110 1.43 -41.53 -3.88
N LEU A 111 0.74 -40.83 -4.80
CA LEU A 111 1.03 -39.43 -5.11
C LEU A 111 0.90 -38.53 -3.87
N PRO A 112 -0.21 -38.56 -3.10
CA PRO A 112 -0.36 -37.69 -1.93
C PRO A 112 0.61 -38.03 -0.79
N ALA A 113 1.15 -39.25 -0.75
CA ALA A 113 2.16 -39.64 0.24
C ALA A 113 3.57 -39.15 -0.11
N ILE A 114 3.89 -38.99 -1.40
CA ILE A 114 5.23 -38.58 -1.88
C ILE A 114 5.31 -37.07 -2.12
N LEU A 115 4.22 -36.44 -2.55
CA LEU A 115 4.15 -34.99 -2.82
C LEU A 115 4.66 -34.12 -1.64
N PRO A 116 4.27 -34.37 -0.37
CA PRO A 116 4.75 -33.55 0.76
C PRO A 116 6.26 -33.63 0.95
N GLY A 117 6.89 -34.75 0.58
CA GLY A 117 8.34 -34.92 0.66
C GLY A 117 9.09 -34.23 -0.49
N LEU A 118 8.49 -34.14 -1.67
CA LEU A 118 9.07 -33.48 -2.85
C LEU A 118 8.98 -31.96 -2.79
N PHE A 119 7.98 -31.42 -2.10
CA PHE A 119 7.80 -29.97 -1.94
C PHE A 119 8.46 -29.39 -0.69
N LYS A 120 9.07 -30.22 0.17
CA LYS A 120 9.91 -29.74 1.29
C LYS A 120 11.10 -28.93 0.74
N GLY A 121 11.02 -27.61 0.88
CA GLY A 121 12.05 -26.68 0.40
C GLY A 121 11.75 -26.03 -0.96
N SER A 122 10.58 -26.27 -1.56
CA SER A 122 10.06 -25.47 -2.67
C SER A 122 8.92 -24.60 -2.17
N GLY A 123 8.84 -23.32 -2.58
CA GLY A 123 7.84 -22.34 -2.12
C GLY A 123 6.38 -22.61 -2.52
N ILE A 124 6.03 -23.87 -2.80
CA ILE A 124 4.67 -24.35 -2.96
C ILE A 124 4.28 -25.07 -1.66
N GLU A 125 4.27 -24.32 -0.56
CA GLU A 125 3.64 -24.78 0.68
C GLU A 125 2.13 -24.64 0.51
N LEU A 126 1.47 -25.78 0.33
CA LEU A 126 0.02 -25.88 0.21
C LEU A 126 -0.59 -25.49 1.57
N PHE A 127 -1.10 -24.27 1.68
CA PHE A 127 -1.97 -23.76 2.77
C PHE A 127 -1.54 -24.16 4.18
N ILE A 128 -0.34 -23.70 4.60
CA ILE A 128 -0.15 -23.47 6.03
C ILE A 128 -1.00 -22.22 6.32
N GLU A 129 -2.15 -22.40 6.96
CA GLU A 129 -2.88 -21.26 7.54
C GLU A 129 -1.89 -20.54 8.45
N ARG A 130 -1.52 -19.30 8.07
CA ARG A 130 -0.65 -18.46 8.88
C ARG A 130 -1.30 -18.35 10.25
N GLU A 131 -0.58 -18.76 11.30
CA GLU A 131 -1.05 -18.58 12.67
C GLU A 131 -1.19 -17.07 12.90
N VAL A 132 -2.43 -16.58 12.94
CA VAL A 132 -2.73 -15.15 13.13
C VAL A 132 -2.56 -14.85 14.62
N ASN A 133 -1.54 -14.08 14.97
CA ASN A 133 -1.32 -13.65 16.35
C ASN A 133 -1.89 -12.26 16.55
N LEU A 134 -3.08 -12.18 17.18
CA LEU A 134 -3.75 -10.91 17.46
C LEU A 134 -3.10 -10.21 18.65
N GLU A 135 -2.60 -9.00 18.42
CA GLU A 135 -1.91 -8.21 19.46
C GLU A 135 -2.90 -7.48 20.36
N TYR A 136 -4.02 -7.01 19.81
CA TYR A 136 -5.00 -6.18 20.51
C TYR A 136 -6.17 -7.00 21.03
N THR A 137 -5.87 -8.10 21.72
CA THR A 137 -6.90 -9.02 22.26
C THR A 137 -7.63 -8.45 23.50
N SER A 138 -7.04 -7.47 24.19
CA SER A 138 -7.63 -6.94 25.42
C SER A 138 -8.81 -6.00 25.12
N PRO A 139 -9.95 -6.13 25.81
CA PRO A 139 -11.13 -5.29 25.58
C PRO A 139 -10.94 -3.82 25.99
N SER A 140 -9.78 -3.46 26.54
CA SER A 140 -9.40 -2.08 26.88
C SER A 140 -8.80 -1.32 25.71
N PHE A 141 -8.36 -2.00 24.65
CA PHE A 141 -7.80 -1.32 23.48
C PHE A 141 -8.90 -0.59 22.72
N ARG A 142 -8.54 0.60 22.24
CA ARG A 142 -9.39 1.46 21.43
C ARG A 142 -8.53 2.01 20.30
N ILE A 143 -9.15 2.29 19.17
CA ILE A 143 -8.49 2.88 18.01
C ILE A 143 -9.01 4.28 17.74
N VAL A 144 -8.13 5.20 17.34
CA VAL A 144 -8.51 6.58 17.04
C VAL A 144 -9.08 6.71 15.62
N ILE A 145 -10.29 7.27 15.50
CA ILE A 145 -11.03 7.38 14.22
C ILE A 145 -11.04 8.78 13.61
N LYS A 146 -10.60 9.81 14.35
CA LYS A 146 -10.47 11.18 13.82
C LYS A 146 -9.04 11.43 13.32
N PRO A 147 -8.82 12.35 12.35
CA PRO A 147 -7.48 12.67 11.82
C PRO A 147 -6.41 12.93 12.89
N SER A 148 -6.80 13.68 13.92
CA SER A 148 -5.99 14.04 15.07
C SER A 148 -6.92 14.35 16.24
N VAL A 149 -6.62 13.83 17.42
CA VAL A 149 -7.40 14.05 18.64
C VAL A 149 -6.46 14.52 19.72
N SER A 150 -6.88 15.53 20.47
CA SER A 150 -6.07 16.07 21.52
C SER A 150 -6.33 15.39 22.86
N VAL A 151 -5.25 15.14 23.58
CA VAL A 151 -5.25 14.52 24.89
C VAL A 151 -5.14 15.61 25.93
N TYR A 152 -6.12 15.67 26.83
CA TYR A 152 -6.23 16.68 27.87
C TYR A 152 -5.82 16.13 29.24
N GLU A 153 -5.33 17.00 30.12
CA GLU A 153 -5.01 16.63 31.49
C GLU A 153 -6.27 16.30 32.32
N LEU A 154 -7.35 17.05 32.10
CA LEU A 154 -8.66 16.84 32.71
C LEU A 154 -9.72 16.60 31.63
N ALA A 155 -10.88 16.06 32.03
CA ALA A 155 -12.04 15.82 31.18
C ALA A 155 -12.77 17.11 30.74
N ASP A 156 -12.02 18.09 30.22
CA ASP A 156 -12.50 19.39 29.76
C ASP A 156 -11.65 19.89 28.59
N VAL A 157 -12.29 20.42 27.55
CA VAL A 157 -11.64 21.03 26.38
C VAL A 157 -10.78 22.25 26.77
N THR A 158 -11.12 22.92 27.87
CA THR A 158 -10.37 24.09 28.35
C THR A 158 -9.14 23.72 29.17
N SER A 159 -8.98 22.43 29.51
CA SER A 159 -7.82 21.92 30.21
C SER A 159 -6.55 22.00 29.36
N THR A 160 -5.40 21.92 30.01
CA THR A 160 -4.09 21.83 29.38
C THR A 160 -4.05 20.65 28.41
N ARG A 161 -3.56 20.90 27.20
CA ARG A 161 -3.30 19.86 26.20
C ARG A 161 -1.97 19.20 26.53
N LEU A 162 -1.98 17.91 26.80
CA LEU A 162 -0.77 17.12 27.04
C LEU A 162 -0.10 16.75 25.71
N THR A 163 -0.88 16.28 24.74
CA THR A 163 -0.39 15.89 23.42
C THR A 163 -1.55 15.70 22.43
N GLU A 164 -1.27 15.12 21.27
CA GLU A 164 -2.24 14.65 20.29
C GLU A 164 -1.99 13.17 19.95
N VAL A 165 -3.05 12.46 19.61
CA VAL A 165 -3.02 11.11 19.02
C VAL A 165 -3.49 11.18 17.58
N LEU A 166 -2.90 10.34 16.73
CA LEU A 166 -3.16 10.34 15.30
C LEU A 166 -4.25 9.34 14.92
N TYR A 167 -4.79 9.50 13.72
CA TYR A 167 -5.69 8.52 13.13
C TYR A 167 -5.07 7.11 13.09
N ASN A 168 -5.89 6.09 13.32
CA ASN A 168 -5.48 4.68 13.33
C ASN A 168 -4.43 4.34 14.40
N GLU A 169 -4.26 5.19 15.41
CA GLU A 169 -3.38 4.94 16.57
C GLU A 169 -4.13 4.13 17.63
N ALA A 170 -3.44 3.13 18.20
CA ALA A 170 -3.95 2.32 19.29
C ALA A 170 -3.75 3.00 20.65
N VAL A 171 -4.79 3.03 21.48
CA VAL A 171 -4.75 3.56 22.84
C VAL A 171 -5.40 2.58 23.82
N VAL A 172 -4.99 2.63 25.08
CA VAL A 172 -5.56 1.79 26.14
C VAL A 172 -6.53 2.62 26.98
N GLN A 173 -7.81 2.26 26.98
CA GLN A 173 -8.78 2.84 27.91
C GLN A 173 -8.52 2.33 29.33
N LEU A 174 -8.36 3.27 30.27
CA LEU A 174 -8.13 2.97 31.68
C LEU A 174 -9.40 3.04 32.53
N ASP A 175 -10.39 3.80 32.08
CA ASP A 175 -11.61 4.06 32.84
C ASP A 175 -12.76 3.10 32.52
N SER A 176 -13.58 2.80 33.52
CA SER A 176 -14.67 1.81 33.44
C SER A 176 -16.00 2.46 33.04
N ASN A 177 -16.14 2.90 31.78
CA ASN A 177 -17.40 3.29 31.14
C ASN A 177 -18.40 4.06 32.04
N ASP A 178 -18.00 5.22 32.56
CA ASP A 178 -18.81 6.07 33.46
C ASP A 178 -19.93 6.87 32.76
N GLY A 179 -20.18 6.64 31.46
CA GLY A 179 -21.18 7.39 30.69
C GLY A 179 -20.83 8.85 30.43
N THR A 180 -19.60 9.27 30.78
CA THR A 180 -19.05 10.60 30.50
C THR A 180 -18.68 10.76 29.02
N PRO A 181 -18.72 12.00 28.48
CA PRO A 181 -18.30 12.29 27.11
C PRO A 181 -16.79 12.14 26.89
N TYR A 182 -16.01 12.08 27.98
CA TYR A 182 -14.58 11.83 27.96
C TYR A 182 -14.25 10.46 28.54
N ILE A 183 -13.17 9.88 28.05
CA ILE A 183 -12.56 8.65 28.57
C ILE A 183 -11.10 8.91 28.91
N LEU A 184 -10.61 8.29 29.98
CA LEU A 184 -9.20 8.27 30.31
C LEU A 184 -8.49 7.21 29.48
N ILE A 185 -7.46 7.61 28.74
CA ILE A 185 -6.65 6.72 27.92
C ILE A 185 -5.17 6.77 28.33
N ARG A 186 -4.43 5.76 27.90
CA ARG A 186 -2.97 5.72 27.87
C ARG A 186 -2.50 5.50 26.43
N THR A 187 -1.62 6.37 25.94
CA THR A 187 -0.99 6.21 24.61
C THR A 187 0.08 5.11 24.62
N SER A 188 0.56 4.69 23.45
CA SER A 188 1.69 3.75 23.30
C SER A 188 2.93 4.17 24.10
N ASP A 189 3.15 5.48 24.19
CA ASP A 189 4.34 6.07 24.82
C ASP A 189 4.15 6.26 26.33
N GLY A 190 3.01 5.85 26.90
CA GLY A 190 2.74 5.88 28.34
C GLY A 190 2.05 7.14 28.86
N ILE A 191 1.77 8.13 28.01
CA ILE A 191 1.08 9.36 28.41
C ILE A 191 -0.37 9.03 28.75
N VAL A 192 -0.82 9.48 29.93
CA VAL A 192 -2.18 9.29 30.41
C VAL A 192 -2.96 10.61 30.34
N GLY A 193 -4.15 10.59 29.76
CA GLY A 193 -5.01 11.76 29.69
C GLY A 193 -6.38 11.48 29.09
N TYR A 194 -7.21 12.51 29.00
CA TYR A 194 -8.60 12.43 28.58
C TYR A 194 -8.77 12.75 27.10
N ILE A 195 -9.59 11.97 26.42
CA ILE A 195 -10.05 12.22 25.05
C ILE A 195 -11.56 12.12 24.95
N GLU A 196 -12.15 12.74 23.92
CA GLU A 196 -13.57 12.59 23.61
C GLU A 196 -13.88 11.15 23.20
N ARG A 197 -14.93 10.56 23.79
CA ARG A 197 -15.40 9.20 23.54
C ARG A 197 -15.72 8.93 22.07
N ASP A 198 -16.34 9.89 21.38
CA ASP A 198 -16.73 9.79 19.96
C ASP A 198 -15.53 9.82 19.00
N SER A 199 -14.30 9.86 19.53
CA SER A 199 -13.07 9.88 18.73
C SER A 199 -12.39 8.53 18.66
N VAL A 200 -12.95 7.50 19.31
CA VAL A 200 -12.41 6.15 19.30
C VAL A 200 -13.45 5.10 18.95
N ASP A 201 -12.98 3.96 18.45
CA ASP A 201 -13.76 2.75 18.20
C ASP A 201 -13.14 1.53 18.90
N GLU A 202 -13.93 0.47 19.04
CA GLU A 202 -13.55 -0.82 19.63
C GLU A 202 -13.01 -1.81 18.58
N ASP A 203 -13.31 -1.60 17.30
CA ASP A 203 -12.82 -2.45 16.21
C ASP A 203 -11.34 -2.17 15.90
N MET A 204 -10.48 -3.11 16.32
CA MET A 204 -9.03 -3.04 16.13
C MET A 204 -8.57 -3.67 14.80
N SER A 205 -9.49 -4.18 13.97
CA SER A 205 -9.14 -4.96 12.77
C SER A 205 -8.21 -4.23 11.81
N SER A 206 -8.25 -2.89 11.75
CA SER A 206 -7.42 -2.07 10.85
C SER A 206 -5.96 -1.92 11.27
N ILE A 207 -5.59 -2.36 12.48
CA ILE A 207 -4.21 -2.27 13.00
C ILE A 207 -3.58 -3.62 13.32
N GLU A 208 -4.34 -4.71 13.22
CA GLU A 208 -3.84 -6.05 13.53
C GLU A 208 -2.81 -6.48 12.46
N PRO A 209 -1.52 -6.62 12.82
CA PRO A 209 -0.47 -6.73 11.81
C PRO A 209 -0.63 -7.99 10.94
N ASP A 210 -1.02 -9.11 11.53
CA ASP A 210 -1.14 -10.40 10.83
C ASP A 210 -2.38 -10.51 9.93
N LEU A 211 -3.30 -9.53 9.99
CA LEU A 211 -4.44 -9.43 9.06
C LEU A 211 -4.09 -8.77 7.73
N HIS A 212 -2.92 -8.12 7.66
CA HIS A 212 -2.54 -7.28 6.53
C HIS A 212 -1.23 -7.71 5.88
N GLU A 213 -1.02 -7.29 4.63
CA GLU A 213 0.19 -7.61 3.86
C GLU A 213 1.26 -6.52 3.98
N TYR A 214 0.85 -5.26 4.09
CA TYR A 214 1.74 -4.10 4.10
C TYR A 214 1.48 -3.19 5.29
N ARG A 215 2.55 -2.65 5.87
CA ARG A 215 2.51 -1.56 6.87
C ARG A 215 3.03 -0.28 6.23
N LEU A 216 2.25 0.78 6.34
CA LEU A 216 2.46 2.04 5.63
C LEU A 216 2.57 3.18 6.64
N ILE A 217 3.60 4.01 6.51
CA ILE A 217 3.81 5.19 7.36
C ILE A 217 3.74 6.44 6.48
N VAL A 218 2.87 7.37 6.84
CA VAL A 218 2.72 8.62 6.09
C VAL A 218 3.92 9.53 6.36
N SER A 219 4.73 9.78 5.34
CA SER A 219 5.93 10.64 5.45
C SER A 219 5.72 12.06 4.94
N GLU A 220 4.69 12.30 4.12
CA GLU A 220 4.29 13.66 3.77
C GLU A 220 3.52 14.34 4.91
N ARG A 221 3.48 15.69 4.90
CA ARG A 221 2.76 16.51 5.88
C ARG A 221 1.32 16.06 6.13
N SER A 222 0.68 15.58 5.08
CA SER A 222 -0.65 14.98 5.14
C SER A 222 -0.94 14.20 3.87
N LYS A 223 -1.76 13.15 3.97
CA LYS A 223 -2.27 12.40 2.83
C LYS A 223 -3.79 12.28 2.87
N SER A 224 -4.40 12.23 1.70
CA SER A 224 -5.83 12.05 1.56
C SER A 224 -6.14 10.59 1.23
N ILE A 225 -7.10 10.03 1.94
CA ILE A 225 -7.65 8.70 1.71
C ILE A 225 -8.96 8.87 0.93
N MET A 226 -9.07 8.17 -0.20
CA MET A 226 -10.18 8.33 -1.15
C MET A 226 -11.01 7.04 -1.27
N THR A 227 -12.28 7.15 -1.67
CA THR A 227 -13.13 5.97 -1.92
C THR A 227 -12.69 5.14 -3.13
N HIS A 228 -12.07 5.76 -4.13
CA HIS A 228 -11.65 5.12 -5.37
C HIS A 228 -10.30 5.66 -5.82
N THR A 229 -9.56 4.88 -6.62
CA THR A 229 -8.24 5.24 -7.16
C THR A 229 -8.27 6.42 -8.13
N SER A 230 -9.38 6.64 -8.82
CA SER A 230 -9.58 7.74 -9.77
C SER A 230 -10.93 8.39 -9.52
N GLN A 231 -10.96 9.72 -9.36
CA GLN A 231 -12.17 10.52 -9.09
C GLN A 231 -12.94 10.09 -7.83
N GLY A 232 -12.24 9.50 -6.84
CA GLY A 232 -12.83 9.17 -5.55
C GLY A 232 -13.18 10.41 -4.73
N THR A 233 -14.14 10.24 -3.82
CA THR A 233 -14.46 11.25 -2.79
C THR A 233 -13.49 11.09 -1.63
N LEU A 234 -13.11 12.22 -1.01
CA LEU A 234 -12.29 12.23 0.20
C LEU A 234 -13.06 11.56 1.34
N ILE A 235 -12.49 10.49 1.91
CA ILE A 235 -12.96 9.86 3.14
C ILE A 235 -12.41 10.64 4.33
N THR A 236 -11.07 10.70 4.42
CA THR A 236 -10.37 11.37 5.50
C THR A 236 -9.00 11.85 5.03
N LYS A 237 -8.43 12.79 5.79
CA LYS A 237 -7.08 13.30 5.56
C LYS A 237 -6.23 12.94 6.78
N VAL A 238 -5.24 12.09 6.58
CA VAL A 238 -4.29 11.63 7.60
C VAL A 238 -3.06 12.53 7.64
N MET A 239 -2.36 12.53 8.77
CA MET A 239 -1.21 13.41 9.02
C MET A 239 0.11 12.64 8.89
N MET A 240 1.21 13.37 8.87
CA MET A 240 2.56 12.79 8.97
C MET A 240 2.64 11.88 10.20
N ASN A 241 3.41 10.79 10.10
CA ASN A 241 3.58 9.76 11.14
C ASN A 241 2.34 8.88 11.41
N THR A 242 1.25 9.02 10.66
CA THR A 242 0.13 8.08 10.74
C THR A 242 0.55 6.72 10.19
N VAL A 243 0.30 5.65 10.96
CA VAL A 243 0.53 4.26 10.57
C VAL A 243 -0.78 3.66 10.04
N LEU A 244 -0.75 3.12 8.84
CA LEU A 244 -1.87 2.45 8.18
C LEU A 244 -1.45 1.05 7.76
N TYR A 245 -2.41 0.15 7.66
CA TYR A 245 -2.19 -1.18 7.10
C TYR A 245 -2.94 -1.33 5.79
N ALA A 246 -2.37 -2.13 4.87
CA ALA A 246 -2.92 -2.32 3.54
C ALA A 246 -2.84 -3.79 3.10
N ASP A 247 -3.84 -4.18 2.31
CA ASP A 247 -3.99 -5.55 1.79
C ASP A 247 -3.69 -5.63 0.29
N VAL A 248 -3.92 -4.55 -0.44
CA VAL A 248 -3.79 -4.54 -1.90
C VAL A 248 -2.91 -3.40 -2.35
N LYS A 249 -1.85 -3.75 -3.08
CA LYS A 249 -0.99 -2.80 -3.80
C LYS A 249 -1.31 -2.85 -5.30
N ARG A 250 -1.59 -1.68 -5.89
CA ARG A 250 -1.72 -1.49 -7.34
C ARG A 250 -0.76 -0.40 -7.77
N ASP A 251 -0.46 -0.30 -9.07
CA ASP A 251 0.52 0.66 -9.60
C ASP A 251 0.25 2.10 -9.10
N GLY A 252 1.04 2.54 -8.13
CA GLY A 252 0.99 3.88 -7.54
C GLY A 252 -0.03 4.10 -6.42
N VAL A 253 -0.77 3.09 -5.97
CA VAL A 253 -1.81 3.22 -4.93
C VAL A 253 -1.91 1.98 -4.03
N TYR A 254 -2.24 2.20 -2.76
CA TYR A 254 -2.54 1.15 -1.79
C TYR A 254 -3.99 1.22 -1.36
N GLN A 255 -4.61 0.05 -1.16
CA GLN A 255 -5.88 -0.08 -0.48
C GLN A 255 -5.61 -0.29 1.01
N VAL A 256 -5.89 0.73 1.81
CA VAL A 256 -5.72 0.73 3.26
C VAL A 256 -7.00 0.34 3.96
N SER A 257 -6.84 -0.38 5.07
CA SER A 257 -7.92 -0.74 5.99
C SER A 257 -8.09 0.39 6.99
N LEU A 258 -9.33 0.87 7.16
CA LEU A 258 -9.67 2.01 7.99
C LEU A 258 -10.35 1.54 9.28
N PRO A 259 -10.19 2.30 10.38
CA PRO A 259 -11.07 2.18 11.54
C PRO A 259 -12.55 2.22 11.11
N ASN A 260 -13.39 1.41 11.74
CA ASN A 260 -14.80 1.09 11.40
C ASN A 260 -14.99 -0.01 10.32
N GLY A 261 -13.93 -0.67 9.86
CA GLY A 261 -14.01 -1.78 8.89
C GLY A 261 -14.17 -1.37 7.43
N ASP A 262 -14.13 -0.07 7.14
CA ASP A 262 -14.12 0.45 5.77
C ASP A 262 -12.73 0.28 5.12
N SER A 263 -12.67 0.38 3.79
CA SER A 263 -11.40 0.45 3.06
C SER A 263 -11.30 1.73 2.24
N GLY A 264 -10.08 2.23 2.08
CA GLY A 264 -9.79 3.44 1.33
C GLY A 264 -8.55 3.31 0.46
N TRP A 265 -8.37 4.26 -0.46
CA TRP A 265 -7.23 4.30 -1.36
C TRP A 265 -6.31 5.46 -1.02
N ILE A 266 -5.02 5.17 -0.89
CA ILE A 266 -3.95 6.16 -0.66
C ILE A 266 -2.90 6.05 -1.77
N GLY A 267 -2.36 7.18 -2.21
CA GLY A 267 -1.26 7.19 -3.19
C GLY A 267 0.05 6.69 -2.59
N SER A 268 0.87 6.01 -3.39
CA SER A 268 2.16 5.46 -2.93
C SER A 268 3.24 6.52 -2.72
N SER A 269 3.09 7.72 -3.31
CA SER A 269 4.00 8.83 -3.03
C SER A 269 3.82 9.30 -1.59
N GLY A 270 4.90 9.67 -0.90
CA GLY A 270 4.83 10.22 0.46
C GLY A 270 4.35 9.25 1.52
N VAL A 271 4.53 7.96 1.26
CA VAL A 271 4.29 6.85 2.19
C VAL A 271 5.53 5.97 2.18
N VAL A 272 5.97 5.54 3.35
CA VAL A 272 7.06 4.58 3.54
C VAL A 272 6.43 3.21 3.80
N GLU A 273 6.70 2.26 2.92
CA GLU A 273 6.32 0.86 3.10
C GLU A 273 7.38 0.17 3.97
N VAL A 274 6.94 -0.46 5.04
CA VAL A 274 7.78 -1.22 5.98
C VAL A 274 7.19 -2.62 6.11
N GLY A 275 8.03 -3.60 6.44
CA GLY A 275 7.52 -4.92 6.81
C GLY A 275 6.55 -4.83 7.98
N ILE A 276 5.60 -5.77 8.01
CA ILE A 276 4.51 -5.81 8.98
C ILE A 276 5.02 -5.74 10.43
N ARG A 277 6.11 -6.46 10.70
CA ARG A 277 6.75 -6.55 12.03
C ARG A 277 8.18 -6.01 12.05
N ASP A 278 8.63 -5.43 10.94
CA ASP A 278 9.99 -4.91 10.81
C ASP A 278 10.06 -3.51 11.40
N GLU A 279 11.18 -3.18 12.03
CA GLU A 279 11.46 -1.81 12.44
C GLU A 279 11.68 -0.90 11.23
N ILE A 280 11.43 0.39 11.41
CA ILE A 280 11.71 1.39 10.37
C ILE A 280 13.24 1.54 10.31
N GLU A 281 13.81 1.39 9.13
CA GLU A 281 15.25 1.63 8.94
C GLU A 281 15.58 3.11 9.24
N GLU A 282 16.59 3.32 10.07
CA GLU A 282 17.08 4.67 10.37
C GLU A 282 17.58 5.35 9.10
N LEU A 283 16.97 6.48 8.77
CA LEU A 283 17.39 7.30 7.64
C LEU A 283 18.41 8.34 8.08
N SER A 284 19.27 8.77 7.15
CA SER A 284 20.27 9.80 7.44
C SER A 284 19.63 11.09 7.97
N THR A 285 20.37 11.83 8.81
CA THR A 285 20.01 13.13 9.39
C THR A 285 19.45 14.14 8.38
N ARG A 286 19.90 14.07 7.12
CA ARG A 286 19.41 14.91 6.02
C ARG A 286 17.91 14.77 5.79
N TYR A 287 17.36 13.56 5.90
CA TYR A 287 15.93 13.32 5.70
C TYR A 287 15.11 13.87 6.87
N PHE A 288 15.61 13.74 8.11
CA PHE A 288 15.02 14.39 9.27
C PHE A 288 14.92 15.91 9.11
N VAL A 289 16.05 16.56 8.77
CA VAL A 289 16.07 18.01 8.52
C VAL A 289 15.13 18.39 7.38
N SER A 290 15.09 17.61 6.30
CA SER A 290 14.17 17.84 5.19
C SER A 290 12.70 17.74 5.60
N SER A 291 12.34 16.77 6.44
CA SER A 291 10.98 16.63 6.99
C SER A 291 10.62 17.82 7.87
N ALA A 292 11.53 18.23 8.77
CA ALA A 292 11.35 19.38 9.63
C ALA A 292 11.19 20.69 8.83
N LEU A 293 12.01 20.89 7.78
CA LEU A 293 11.91 22.04 6.89
C LEU A 293 10.59 22.09 6.12
N SER A 294 9.95 20.95 5.86
CA SER A 294 8.63 20.93 5.22
C SER A 294 7.55 21.58 6.10
N LEU A 295 7.77 21.66 7.42
CA LEU A 295 6.84 22.22 8.41
C LEU A 295 7.11 23.69 8.76
N VAL A 296 8.06 24.34 8.07
CA VAL A 296 8.28 25.79 8.18
C VAL A 296 6.99 26.55 7.86
N ASN A 297 6.70 27.58 8.66
CA ASN A 297 5.49 28.39 8.62
C ASN A 297 4.21 27.68 9.08
N ALA A 298 4.29 26.46 9.64
CA ALA A 298 3.15 25.86 10.32
C ALA A 298 2.69 26.73 11.49
N GLN A 299 1.38 26.72 11.78
CA GLN A 299 0.83 27.40 12.93
C GLN A 299 1.35 26.75 14.21
N TYR A 300 1.80 27.58 15.16
CA TYR A 300 2.21 27.07 16.46
C TYR A 300 0.98 26.67 17.27
N LEU A 301 1.02 25.47 17.83
CA LEU A 301 0.10 25.00 18.84
C LEU A 301 0.91 24.23 19.87
N GLU A 302 0.80 24.64 21.14
CA GLU A 302 1.47 23.96 22.24
C GLU A 302 1.05 22.48 22.30
N ASN A 303 2.05 21.60 22.40
CA ASN A 303 1.93 20.14 22.37
C ASN A 303 1.18 19.56 21.14
N GLY A 304 1.04 20.33 20.06
CA GLY A 304 0.49 19.84 18.79
C GLY A 304 1.54 19.08 17.97
N ILE A 305 1.11 18.07 17.23
CA ILE A 305 2.00 17.20 16.42
C ILE A 305 1.62 17.16 14.93
N THR A 306 0.64 17.96 14.50
CA THR A 306 0.07 17.88 13.15
C THR A 306 0.14 19.21 12.40
N MET A 307 0.10 19.19 11.06
CA MET A 307 0.20 20.43 10.26
C MET A 307 -0.86 21.52 10.58
N ASN A 308 -1.94 21.18 11.29
CA ASN A 308 -2.97 22.10 11.74
C ASN A 308 -2.58 22.87 13.02
N GLY A 309 -1.56 22.41 13.73
CA GLY A 309 -1.00 23.00 14.94
C GLY A 309 0.20 22.19 15.40
N LEU A 310 1.40 22.78 15.33
CA LEU A 310 2.66 22.11 15.67
C LEU A 310 3.39 22.83 16.79
N SER A 311 3.98 22.03 17.66
CA SER A 311 5.01 22.41 18.61
C SER A 311 6.37 21.96 18.09
N VAL A 312 7.47 22.51 18.62
CA VAL A 312 8.81 22.10 18.17
C VAL A 312 9.13 20.66 18.61
N ASN A 313 8.75 20.27 19.85
CA ASN A 313 8.84 18.88 20.30
C ASN A 313 7.94 17.95 19.48
N GLY A 314 6.76 18.41 19.06
CA GLY A 314 5.90 17.68 18.13
C GLY A 314 6.55 17.47 16.77
N ILE A 315 7.26 18.46 16.23
CA ILE A 315 8.06 18.33 14.99
C ILE A 315 9.16 17.30 15.18
N VAL A 316 9.93 17.40 16.28
CA VAL A 316 10.98 16.43 16.62
C VAL A 316 10.41 15.02 16.69
N TYR A 317 9.29 14.83 17.38
CA TYR A 317 8.59 13.56 17.49
C TYR A 317 8.23 12.97 16.12
N VAL A 318 7.39 13.66 15.34
CA VAL A 318 6.88 13.09 14.08
C VAL A 318 7.99 12.93 13.03
N CYS A 319 8.95 13.86 12.97
CA CYS A 319 10.03 13.77 12.00
C CYS A 319 11.02 12.67 12.37
N SER A 320 11.31 12.45 13.65
CA SER A 320 12.21 11.38 14.07
C SER A 320 11.58 10.00 13.81
N CYS A 321 10.32 9.81 14.22
CA CYS A 321 9.60 8.55 14.05
C CYS A 321 9.47 8.14 12.58
N VAL A 322 9.13 9.08 11.68
CA VAL A 322 9.06 8.82 10.22
C VAL A 322 10.43 8.47 9.62
N ASN A 323 11.52 8.95 10.22
CA ASN A 323 12.90 8.68 9.79
C ASN A 323 13.56 7.52 10.55
N GLY A 324 12.77 6.72 11.28
CA GLY A 324 13.23 5.47 11.91
C GLY A 324 13.86 5.61 13.29
N VAL A 325 13.79 6.79 13.92
CA VAL A 325 14.24 7.00 15.30
C VAL A 325 13.03 7.12 16.22
N PRO A 326 12.74 6.11 17.08
CA PRO A 326 11.69 6.22 18.08
C PRO A 326 11.96 7.40 19.01
N MET A 327 10.98 8.28 19.14
CA MET A 327 11.11 9.53 19.88
C MET A 327 9.95 9.67 20.86
N PRO A 328 10.17 10.04 22.14
CA PRO A 328 9.09 10.42 23.04
C PRO A 328 8.42 11.74 22.62
N ARG A 329 7.24 12.04 23.15
CA ARG A 329 6.47 13.26 22.83
C ARG A 329 6.80 14.46 23.73
N THR A 330 7.28 14.21 24.94
CA THR A 330 7.54 15.26 25.95
C THR A 330 8.93 15.88 25.78
N ILE A 331 9.07 17.14 26.17
CA ILE A 331 10.34 17.88 26.03
C ILE A 331 11.40 17.27 26.94
N GLU A 332 11.00 16.89 28.15
CA GLU A 332 11.85 16.36 29.20
C GLU A 332 12.47 15.03 28.76
N GLU A 333 11.66 14.11 28.24
CA GLU A 333 12.16 12.83 27.73
C GLU A 333 13.02 13.05 26.47
N GLN A 334 12.63 13.95 25.56
CA GLN A 334 13.45 14.28 24.39
C GLN A 334 14.82 14.86 24.76
N ALA A 335 14.91 15.59 25.88
CA ALA A 335 16.16 16.14 26.40
C ALA A 335 17.09 15.10 27.01
N GLU A 336 16.65 13.85 27.18
CA GLU A 336 17.48 12.72 27.64
C GLU A 336 17.86 11.77 26.49
N MET A 337 17.35 12.01 25.27
CA MET A 337 17.58 11.16 24.11
C MET A 337 18.89 11.48 23.38
N GLY A 338 19.45 10.45 22.74
CA GLY A 338 20.61 10.58 21.86
C GLY A 338 21.91 10.89 22.60
N GLN A 339 22.88 11.43 21.88
CA GLN A 339 24.18 11.83 22.42
C GLN A 339 24.17 13.31 22.80
N GLU A 340 24.69 13.64 23.99
CA GLU A 340 24.98 15.03 24.35
C GLU A 340 26.12 15.59 23.50
N VAL A 341 25.92 16.76 22.91
CA VAL A 341 26.99 17.50 22.24
C VAL A 341 27.61 18.43 23.26
N GLU A 342 28.91 18.24 23.53
CA GLU A 342 29.66 19.10 24.42
C GLU A 342 29.75 20.53 23.86
N MET A 343 29.40 21.49 24.71
CA MET A 343 29.45 22.91 24.38
C MET A 343 30.84 23.46 24.68
N GLU A 344 31.58 23.78 23.62
CA GLU A 344 32.89 24.41 23.72
C GLU A 344 32.79 25.93 23.59
N TYR A 345 33.56 26.64 24.40
CA TYR A 345 33.63 28.10 24.39
C TYR A 345 35.02 28.55 23.97
N ASP A 346 35.09 29.55 23.11
CA ASP A 346 36.36 30.16 22.72
C ASP A 346 36.98 30.87 23.93
N VAL A 347 38.19 30.45 24.27
CA VAL A 347 38.97 30.98 25.41
C VAL A 347 39.27 32.47 25.32
N VAL A 348 39.23 33.06 24.11
CA VAL A 348 39.52 34.48 23.87
C VAL A 348 38.25 35.32 23.88
N SER A 349 37.24 34.93 23.11
CA SER A 349 36.00 35.71 22.98
C SER A 349 34.98 35.40 24.08
N GLY A 350 35.08 34.23 24.72
CA GLY A 350 34.06 33.71 25.64
C GLY A 350 32.77 33.28 24.94
N GLU A 351 32.73 33.31 23.60
CA GLU A 351 31.57 32.95 22.80
C GLU A 351 31.50 31.43 22.60
N LEU A 352 30.28 30.92 22.42
CA LEU A 352 30.04 29.51 22.11
C LEU A 352 30.54 29.19 20.69
N ILE A 353 31.31 28.12 20.56
CA ILE A 353 31.77 27.57 19.28
C ILE A 353 30.60 26.79 18.68
N ILE A 354 29.90 27.41 17.73
CA ILE A 354 28.70 26.84 17.11
C ILE A 354 29.01 25.75 16.09
N GLU A 355 30.27 25.59 15.70
CA GLU A 355 30.73 24.59 14.74
C GLU A 355 30.54 23.15 15.22
N SER A 356 30.43 22.92 16.54
CA SER A 356 30.11 21.59 17.10
C SER A 356 28.64 21.20 16.91
N ILE A 357 27.76 22.19 16.71
CA ILE A 357 26.33 22.02 16.47
C ILE A 357 26.13 21.72 14.99
N LEU A 358 25.72 20.49 14.70
CA LEU A 358 25.54 20.00 13.34
C LEU A 358 24.06 20.02 12.93
N PRO A 359 23.77 20.05 11.62
CA PRO A 359 22.44 19.80 11.08
C PRO A 359 21.79 18.57 11.71
N GLY A 360 20.56 18.73 12.21
CA GLY A 360 19.77 17.72 12.89
C GLY A 360 19.90 17.71 14.40
N ASP A 361 20.86 18.44 14.98
CA ASP A 361 20.96 18.58 16.43
C ASP A 361 19.76 19.36 16.99
N ILE A 362 19.30 18.95 18.17
CA ILE A 362 18.18 19.54 18.88
C ILE A 362 18.74 20.36 20.03
N LEU A 363 18.38 21.63 20.07
CA LEU A 363 18.81 22.58 21.09
C LEU A 363 17.66 22.79 22.08
N PHE A 364 17.99 22.70 23.36
CA PHE A 364 17.08 23.00 24.47
C PHE A 364 17.49 24.33 25.08
N LEU A 365 16.52 25.25 25.18
CA LEU A 365 16.77 26.65 25.48
C LEU A 365 16.02 27.07 26.74
N ARG A 366 16.67 27.87 27.58
CA ARG A 366 16.06 28.51 28.76
C ARG A 366 15.19 29.71 28.38
N SER A 367 14.34 30.13 29.31
CA SER A 367 13.53 31.34 29.17
C SER A 367 14.42 32.58 28.98
N PRO A 368 14.05 33.55 28.13
CA PRO A 368 14.77 34.82 28.04
C PRO A 368 14.60 35.69 29.31
N TYR A 369 13.69 35.31 30.19
CA TYR A 369 13.37 36.03 31.44
C TYR A 369 13.84 35.30 32.70
N SER A 370 14.53 34.16 32.56
CA SER A 370 14.97 33.40 33.72
C SER A 370 16.16 34.04 34.44
N SER A 371 16.25 33.79 35.75
CA SER A 371 17.41 34.15 36.56
C SER A 371 18.57 33.19 36.32
N GLU A 372 19.80 33.62 36.61
CA GLU A 372 20.98 32.73 36.59
C GLU A 372 20.74 31.50 37.48
N GLY A 373 20.95 30.30 36.92
CA GLY A 373 20.76 29.01 37.60
C GLY A 373 19.38 28.36 37.41
N ASP A 374 18.52 28.92 36.56
CA ASP A 374 17.30 28.25 36.12
C ASP A 374 17.61 27.30 34.96
N ASP A 375 17.51 26.01 35.24
CA ASP A 375 17.76 24.91 34.31
C ASP A 375 16.46 24.35 33.69
N GLU A 376 15.33 25.03 33.87
CA GLU A 376 14.06 24.63 33.26
C GLU A 376 14.08 24.85 31.74
N ILE A 377 13.72 23.81 30.99
CA ILE A 377 13.64 23.86 29.54
C ILE A 377 12.39 24.66 29.16
N TYR A 378 12.59 25.78 28.48
CA TYR A 378 11.51 26.69 28.10
C TYR A 378 11.07 26.53 26.65
N GLU A 379 12.03 26.34 25.75
CA GLU A 379 11.76 26.18 24.33
C GLU A 379 12.79 25.25 23.67
N MET A 380 12.46 24.78 22.48
CA MET A 380 13.33 23.93 21.68
C MET A 380 13.60 24.56 20.31
N ALA A 381 14.71 24.16 19.71
CA ALA A 381 15.06 24.49 18.34
C ALA A 381 15.71 23.29 17.64
N ILE A 382 15.54 23.18 16.33
CA ILE A 382 16.22 22.16 15.51
C ILE A 382 17.25 22.87 14.62
N CYS A 383 18.50 22.44 14.66
CA CYS A 383 19.52 22.91 13.73
C CYS A 383 19.25 22.34 12.33
N THR A 384 19.08 23.17 11.31
CA THR A 384 18.76 22.69 9.95
C THR A 384 19.97 22.72 9.04
N ASP A 385 20.52 23.92 8.82
CA ASP A 385 21.72 24.18 8.05
C ASP A 385 22.66 25.01 8.91
N THR A 386 23.93 25.09 8.55
CA THR A 386 24.92 25.90 9.29
C THR A 386 24.41 27.34 9.47
N GLY A 387 24.13 27.72 10.71
CA GLY A 387 23.65 29.06 11.09
C GLY A 387 22.13 29.28 11.05
N THR A 388 21.30 28.23 10.88
CA THR A 388 19.84 28.36 10.92
C THR A 388 19.18 27.38 11.89
N LEU A 389 18.26 27.89 12.70
CA LEU A 389 17.43 27.14 13.63
C LEU A 389 15.97 27.17 13.19
N LEU A 390 15.32 26.02 13.18
CA LEU A 390 13.87 25.91 13.14
C LEU A 390 13.34 26.01 14.57
N MET A 391 12.61 27.08 14.86
CA MET A 391 12.07 27.32 16.19
C MET A 391 10.76 28.11 16.12
N ILE A 392 10.11 28.28 17.27
CA ILE A 392 8.93 29.14 17.39
C ILE A 392 9.29 30.61 17.07
N SER A 393 8.38 31.33 16.40
CA SER A 393 8.54 32.77 16.16
C SER A 393 8.46 33.56 17.47
N ASP A 394 9.06 34.76 17.49
CA ASP A 394 9.00 35.65 18.67
C ASP A 394 7.56 36.03 19.05
N ALA A 395 6.66 36.10 18.06
CA ALA A 395 5.23 36.32 18.28
C ALA A 395 4.47 35.08 18.79
N ARG A 396 5.13 33.92 18.88
CA ARG A 396 4.59 32.61 19.29
C ARG A 396 3.39 32.12 18.49
N THR A 397 3.32 32.47 17.22
CA THR A 397 2.19 32.13 16.33
C THR A 397 2.53 31.10 15.26
N SER A 398 3.81 30.94 14.92
CA SER A 398 4.22 30.05 13.83
C SER A 398 5.63 29.53 14.04
N ILE A 399 5.95 28.42 13.39
CA ILE A 399 7.32 27.89 13.33
C ILE A 399 8.08 28.60 12.20
N ARG A 400 9.27 29.13 12.51
CA ARG A 400 10.08 29.91 11.58
C ARG A 400 11.55 29.49 11.62
N LEU A 401 12.25 29.85 10.56
CA LEU A 401 13.70 29.78 10.52
C LEU A 401 14.28 31.06 11.09
N ARG A 402 15.21 30.92 12.04
CA ARG A 402 15.95 32.01 12.65
C ARG A 402 17.43 31.77 12.45
N THR A 403 18.12 32.78 11.92
CA THR A 403 19.58 32.73 11.83
C THR A 403 20.18 32.92 13.22
N PHE A 404 21.19 32.13 13.54
CA PHE A 404 21.95 32.29 14.78
C PHE A 404 23.45 32.30 14.46
N THR A 405 24.18 33.09 15.22
CA THR A 405 25.65 33.24 15.15
C THR A 405 26.20 33.16 16.57
N SER A 406 27.51 33.02 16.75
CA SER A 406 28.15 32.89 18.07
C SER A 406 27.81 34.04 19.03
N ASN A 407 27.53 35.23 18.50
CA ASN A 407 27.11 36.42 19.25
C ASN A 407 25.58 36.62 19.28
N SER A 408 24.79 35.57 19.07
CA SER A 408 23.34 35.66 19.16
C SER A 408 22.87 35.44 20.60
N ASP A 409 21.84 36.17 21.02
CA ASP A 409 21.21 36.01 22.34
C ASP A 409 20.74 34.57 22.61
N ILE A 410 20.53 33.78 21.55
CA ILE A 410 20.14 32.36 21.66
C ILE A 410 21.28 31.53 22.25
N CYS A 411 22.54 31.81 21.91
CA CYS A 411 23.69 31.03 22.39
C CYS A 411 23.81 31.05 23.91
N GLY A 412 23.54 32.21 24.55
CA GLY A 412 23.51 32.31 26.02
C GLY A 412 22.33 31.60 26.68
N ARG A 413 21.34 31.15 25.89
CA ARG A 413 20.15 30.47 26.37
C ARG A 413 20.22 28.96 26.22
N ILE A 414 21.19 28.43 25.48
CA ILE A 414 21.34 26.98 25.29
C ILE A 414 21.64 26.33 26.64
N LEU A 415 20.81 25.37 27.02
CA LEU A 415 20.99 24.52 28.20
C LEU A 415 21.73 23.24 27.80
N SER A 416 21.28 22.60 26.74
CA SER A 416 21.86 21.37 26.22
C SER A 416 21.60 21.21 24.73
N VAL A 417 22.41 20.38 24.09
CA VAL A 417 22.28 20.01 22.68
C VAL A 417 22.30 18.50 22.58
N ARG A 418 21.30 17.92 21.90
CA ARG A 418 21.17 16.47 21.69
C ARG A 418 21.29 16.13 20.21
N ARG A 419 22.10 15.12 19.92
CA ARG A 419 22.25 14.52 18.60
C ARG A 419 21.57 13.15 18.58
N ILE A 420 20.53 13.03 17.76
CA ILE A 420 19.66 11.85 17.72
C ILE A 420 19.96 10.91 16.53
N PHE A 421 20.64 11.39 15.50
CA PHE A 421 21.09 10.60 14.35
C PHE A 421 22.62 10.51 14.38
N SER A 422 23.19 9.32 14.19
CA SER A 422 24.65 9.07 14.26
C SER A 422 25.31 8.86 12.91
#